data_AF-A0A956BFE2-F1
#
_entry.id   AF-A0A956BFE2-F1
#
_cell.length_a   1.000
_cell.length_b   1.000
_cell.length_c   1.000
_cell.angle_alpha   90.00
_cell.angle_beta   90.00
_cell.angle_gamma   90.00
#
_symmetry.space_group_name_H-M   'P 1'
#
loop_
_entity.id
_entity.type
_entity.pdbx_description
1 polymer ?
#
loop_
_entity_poly.entity_id
_entity_poly.type
_entity_poly.pdbx_seq_one_letter_code
_entity_poly.pdbx_strand_id
1 'polypeptide(L)'
;MADESVPEAPPEQMLTAAPELRKPPLLFSKTQPIINKIAEHVQGTVITYWHSPGGSVCQNDVMGLYEILEGVGKRETTYLFIKSAGGDGMASLRIVNLLRRYTDRLITLLPLECASAATMIALGSDEIRMGPLAYLTAVDTSIVHELSPTNDVNRRVRVGLDELRRFVQLWRTYSDTSEEDDGNPYGALLQHVHPLVIGAVDRSSSLSVKLCTEILDFHLDDRAKAAKIAESLNADYPAHSFPILEREAKRIGLNACSLDPTLNMLLLDLNELYSEMGQQAITDFDADNYHNNEILNIIESTNVQVYYQNDKDFHFSNSERRWIAMNDNSSWRKIERVGKRTKRSVFHIR
;
A
#
# COMPACT_ATOMS: atom_id res chain seq x y z
N MET A 1 16.81 73.87 13.55
CA MET A 1 17.06 73.01 12.38
C MET A 1 17.23 71.61 12.92
N ALA A 2 16.32 70.72 12.52
CA ALA A 2 16.18 69.38 13.06
C ALA A 2 17.36 68.50 12.66
N ASP A 3 17.90 67.78 13.63
CA ASP A 3 18.94 66.78 13.47
C ASP A 3 18.25 65.48 13.03
N GLU A 4 18.45 65.09 11.77
CA GLU A 4 17.91 63.86 11.20
C GLU A 4 18.69 62.66 11.76
N SER A 5 18.20 62.13 12.88
CA SER A 5 18.67 60.86 13.43
C SER A 5 18.42 59.73 12.41
N VAL A 6 19.51 59.12 11.94
CA VAL A 6 19.51 57.89 11.14
C VAL A 6 18.69 56.81 11.86
N PRO A 7 17.74 56.13 11.19
CA PRO A 7 16.97 55.08 11.84
C PRO A 7 17.89 53.90 12.21
N GLU A 8 17.80 53.47 13.47
CA GLU A 8 18.44 52.23 13.95
C GLU A 8 18.07 51.06 13.03
N ALA A 9 19.08 50.27 12.66
CA ALA A 9 18.86 48.99 12.00
C ALA A 9 17.89 48.14 12.84
N PRO A 10 16.95 47.38 12.23
CA PRO A 10 16.08 46.51 12.99
C PRO A 10 16.96 45.56 13.82
N PRO A 11 16.61 45.28 15.09
CA PRO A 11 17.35 44.32 15.88
C PRO A 11 17.42 43.00 15.10
N GLU A 12 18.63 42.43 14.99
CA GLU A 12 18.86 41.09 14.46
C GLU A 12 17.76 40.19 15.02
N GLN A 13 16.92 39.67 14.13
CA GLN A 13 15.87 38.73 14.51
C GLN A 13 16.55 37.66 15.34
N MET A 14 16.18 37.59 16.62
CA MET A 14 16.60 36.52 17.52
C MET A 14 16.42 35.22 16.74
N LEU A 15 17.53 34.52 16.45
CA LEU A 15 17.51 33.19 15.88
C LEU A 15 16.62 32.34 16.78
N THR A 16 15.35 32.21 16.39
CA THR A 16 14.40 31.29 17.01
C THR A 16 15.07 29.93 16.93
N ALA A 17 15.29 29.29 18.08
CA ALA A 17 15.88 27.96 18.14
C ALA A 17 15.19 27.07 17.10
N ALA A 18 15.98 26.37 16.28
CA ALA A 18 15.45 25.49 15.25
C ALA A 18 14.38 24.56 15.87
N PRO A 19 13.21 24.40 15.22
CA PRO A 19 12.12 23.61 15.78
C PRO A 19 12.59 22.18 16.04
N GLU A 20 12.19 21.62 17.19
CA GLU A 20 12.48 20.23 17.52
C GLU A 20 11.78 19.30 16.52
N LEU A 21 12.55 18.36 15.95
CA LEU A 21 12.01 17.41 14.98
C LEU A 21 10.92 16.55 15.61
N ARG A 22 9.71 16.62 15.04
CA ARG A 22 8.61 15.72 15.35
C ARG A 22 9.02 14.30 15.00
N LYS A 23 8.84 13.37 15.94
CA LYS A 23 9.11 11.95 15.75
C LYS A 23 7.90 11.14 16.18
N PRO A 24 7.47 10.16 15.38
CA PRO A 24 6.40 9.28 15.79
C PRO A 24 6.84 8.43 16.99
N PRO A 25 5.92 8.06 17.89
CA PRO A 25 6.23 7.17 18.99
C PRO A 25 6.57 5.77 18.47
N LEU A 26 7.34 5.02 19.25
CA LEU A 26 7.59 3.59 19.00
C LEU A 26 6.94 2.78 20.11
N LEU A 27 5.81 2.14 19.77
CA LEU A 27 4.90 1.51 20.73
C LEU A 27 5.08 -0.01 20.82
N PHE A 28 6.24 -0.55 20.45
CA PHE A 28 6.55 -1.97 20.48
C PHE A 28 6.22 -2.65 21.83
N SER A 29 6.44 -1.98 22.97
CA SER A 29 6.09 -2.54 24.28
C SER A 29 4.58 -2.71 24.50
N LYS A 30 3.75 -1.91 23.81
CA LYS A 30 2.28 -1.93 23.86
C LYS A 30 1.66 -2.88 22.82
N THR A 31 2.26 -3.00 21.63
CA THR A 31 1.78 -3.91 20.57
C THR A 31 1.98 -5.37 20.94
N GLN A 32 3.10 -5.71 21.57
CA GLN A 32 3.48 -7.09 21.89
C GLN A 32 2.48 -7.85 22.79
N PRO A 33 1.94 -7.27 23.89
CA PRO A 33 0.86 -7.89 24.64
C PRO A 33 -0.39 -8.19 23.81
N ILE A 34 -0.75 -7.33 22.85
CA ILE A 34 -1.93 -7.53 22.00
C ILE A 34 -1.66 -8.63 20.98
N ILE A 35 -0.50 -8.63 20.33
CA ILE A 35 -0.09 -9.70 19.40
C ILE A 35 -0.12 -11.07 20.12
N ASN A 36 0.34 -11.14 21.37
CA ASN A 36 0.27 -12.38 22.15
C ASN A 36 -1.17 -12.83 22.41
N LYS A 37 -2.07 -11.92 22.78
CA LYS A 37 -3.50 -12.24 22.96
C LYS A 37 -4.15 -12.73 21.66
N ILE A 38 -3.80 -12.12 20.53
CA ILE A 38 -4.28 -12.55 19.21
C ILE A 38 -3.75 -13.95 18.91
N ALA A 39 -2.45 -14.20 19.10
CA ALA A 39 -1.80 -15.49 18.87
C ALA A 39 -2.40 -16.61 19.73
N GLU A 40 -2.70 -16.33 21.00
CA GLU A 40 -3.41 -17.23 21.91
C GLU A 40 -4.84 -17.52 21.42
N HIS A 41 -5.57 -16.48 20.99
CA HIS A 41 -6.95 -16.61 20.51
C HIS A 41 -7.05 -17.46 19.23
N VAL A 42 -6.12 -17.25 18.28
CA VAL A 42 -6.10 -17.99 17.01
C VAL A 42 -5.32 -19.31 17.07
N GLN A 43 -4.68 -19.59 18.20
CA GLN A 43 -3.82 -20.75 18.45
C GLN A 43 -2.75 -20.94 17.35
N GLY A 44 -2.06 -19.84 17.00
CA GLY A 44 -1.10 -19.88 15.91
C GLY A 44 -0.18 -18.66 15.87
N THR A 45 0.70 -18.65 14.89
CA THR A 45 1.62 -17.53 14.68
C THR A 45 0.89 -16.37 14.01
N VAL A 46 1.10 -15.16 14.53
CA VAL A 46 0.54 -13.92 13.96
C VAL A 46 1.66 -13.08 13.39
N ILE A 47 1.50 -12.67 12.13
CA ILE A 47 2.32 -11.65 11.48
C ILE A 47 1.41 -10.49 11.13
N THR A 48 1.86 -9.27 11.39
CA THR A 48 1.16 -8.05 11.01
C THR A 48 1.87 -7.41 9.84
N TYR A 49 1.11 -6.86 8.90
CA TYR A 49 1.58 -6.15 7.73
C TYR A 49 0.71 -4.91 7.54
N TRP A 50 1.24 -3.77 7.98
CA TRP A 50 0.48 -2.54 8.13
C TRP A 50 1.16 -1.37 7.41
N HIS A 51 0.36 -0.55 6.74
CA HIS A 51 0.80 0.67 6.09
C HIS A 51 0.05 1.91 6.60
N SER A 52 0.80 2.99 6.81
CA SER A 52 0.23 4.32 6.96
C SER A 52 -0.32 4.80 5.60
N PRO A 53 -1.10 5.89 5.54
CA PRO A 53 -1.59 6.44 4.28
C PRO A 53 -0.49 6.79 3.27
N GLY A 54 0.74 7.08 3.74
CA GLY A 54 1.91 7.34 2.89
C GLY A 54 2.74 6.10 2.57
N GLY A 55 2.44 4.96 3.19
CA GLY A 55 3.10 3.67 2.94
C GLY A 55 2.49 2.90 1.77
N SER A 56 3.24 1.95 1.24
CA SER A 56 2.79 1.11 0.13
C SER A 56 3.49 -0.24 0.11
N VAL A 57 2.84 -1.23 -0.48
CA VAL A 57 3.45 -2.52 -0.80
C VAL A 57 4.61 -2.28 -1.77
N CYS A 58 5.82 -2.69 -1.40
CA CYS A 58 7.02 -2.49 -2.21
C CYS A 58 7.99 -3.68 -2.17
N GLN A 59 8.94 -3.70 -3.09
CA GLN A 59 9.92 -4.79 -3.21
C GLN A 59 10.78 -4.98 -1.95
N ASN A 60 11.01 -3.91 -1.18
CA ASN A 60 11.80 -3.95 0.05
C ASN A 60 11.07 -4.61 1.21
N ASP A 61 9.73 -4.64 1.17
CA ASP A 61 8.92 -5.33 2.18
C ASP A 61 9.22 -6.83 2.20
N VAL A 62 9.63 -7.42 1.07
CA VAL A 62 10.02 -8.84 0.99
C VAL A 62 11.18 -9.15 1.93
N MET A 63 12.17 -8.25 2.02
CA MET A 63 13.32 -8.41 2.91
C MET A 63 12.93 -8.14 4.37
N GLY A 64 12.07 -7.14 4.62
CA GLY A 64 11.52 -6.87 5.96
C GLY A 64 10.73 -8.07 6.49
N LEU A 65 9.91 -8.70 5.63
CA LEU A 65 9.15 -9.89 5.95
C LEU A 65 10.05 -11.11 6.14
N TYR A 66 11.09 -11.28 5.33
CA TYR A 66 12.08 -12.35 5.49
C TYR A 66 12.71 -12.31 6.89
N GLU A 67 13.11 -11.13 7.36
CA GLU A 67 13.68 -10.95 8.70
C GLU A 67 12.71 -11.40 9.82
N ILE A 68 11.42 -11.11 9.66
CA ILE A 68 10.38 -11.58 10.59
C ILE A 68 10.24 -13.11 10.53
N LEU A 69 10.18 -13.67 9.32
CA LEU A 69 9.99 -15.09 9.09
C LEU A 69 11.17 -15.94 9.55
N GLU A 70 12.42 -15.44 9.45
CA GLU A 70 13.60 -16.11 10.00
C GLU A 70 13.55 -16.23 11.53
N GLY A 71 13.03 -15.19 12.21
CA GLY A 71 12.82 -15.22 13.66
C GLY A 71 11.67 -16.15 14.09
N VAL A 72 10.62 -16.22 13.28
CA VAL A 72 9.43 -17.04 13.54
C VAL A 72 9.68 -18.52 13.21
N GLY A 73 10.44 -18.83 12.17
CA GLY A 73 10.65 -20.16 11.61
C GLY A 73 9.42 -20.69 10.84
N LYS A 74 9.54 -21.90 10.28
CA LYS A 74 8.42 -22.55 9.57
C LYS A 74 7.28 -22.92 10.54
N ARG A 75 6.03 -22.66 10.14
CA ARG A 75 4.81 -22.89 10.93
C ARG A 75 3.74 -23.60 10.11
N GLU A 76 3.02 -24.52 10.73
CA GLU A 76 1.90 -25.19 10.06
C GLU A 76 0.82 -24.19 9.63
N THR A 77 0.40 -23.30 10.54
CA THR A 77 -0.57 -22.23 10.25
C THR A 77 -0.05 -20.87 10.67
N THR A 78 -0.11 -19.90 9.75
CA THR A 78 0.21 -18.49 10.00
C THR A 78 -0.99 -17.60 9.73
N TYR A 79 -1.24 -16.68 10.64
CA TYR A 79 -2.27 -15.65 10.54
C TYR A 79 -1.62 -14.33 10.14
N LEU A 80 -2.06 -13.75 9.02
CA LEU A 80 -1.52 -12.50 8.49
C LEU A 80 -2.55 -11.38 8.64
N PHE A 81 -2.33 -10.47 9.57
CA PHE A 81 -3.10 -9.22 9.65
C PHE A 81 -2.63 -8.26 8.56
N ILE A 82 -3.54 -7.79 7.69
CA ILE A 82 -3.24 -6.81 6.64
C ILE A 82 -4.08 -5.55 6.82
N LYS A 83 -3.42 -4.40 6.73
CA LYS A 83 -4.04 -3.09 6.51
C LYS A 83 -3.19 -2.32 5.51
N SER A 84 -3.70 -2.09 4.30
CA SER A 84 -2.93 -1.42 3.25
C SER A 84 -3.80 -0.89 2.11
N ALA A 85 -3.39 0.27 1.57
CA ALA A 85 -3.95 0.87 0.36
C ALA A 85 -3.37 0.32 -0.96
N GLY A 86 -2.52 -0.71 -0.92
CA GLY A 86 -1.89 -1.32 -2.10
C GLY A 86 -0.47 -0.83 -2.38
N GLY A 87 -0.04 -0.92 -3.63
CA GLY A 87 1.34 -0.69 -4.06
C GLY A 87 1.72 -1.53 -5.28
N ASP A 88 2.88 -2.17 -5.24
CA ASP A 88 3.41 -3.00 -6.32
C ASP A 88 2.89 -4.44 -6.26
N GLY A 89 2.11 -4.85 -7.27
CA GLY A 89 1.60 -6.23 -7.38
C GLY A 89 2.68 -7.29 -7.59
N MET A 90 3.85 -6.95 -8.18
CA MET A 90 4.95 -7.92 -8.29
C MET A 90 5.57 -8.20 -6.91
N ALA A 91 5.61 -7.19 -6.04
CA ALA A 91 6.04 -7.38 -4.66
C ALA A 91 5.06 -8.31 -3.92
N SER A 92 3.75 -8.20 -4.18
CA SER A 92 2.75 -9.12 -3.62
C SER A 92 3.02 -10.58 -3.96
N LEU A 93 3.33 -10.91 -5.23
CA LEU A 93 3.69 -12.28 -5.62
C LEU A 93 4.94 -12.77 -4.87
N ARG A 94 5.97 -11.92 -4.72
CA ARG A 94 7.18 -12.27 -3.97
C ARG A 94 6.90 -12.48 -2.49
N ILE A 95 6.06 -11.64 -1.88
CA ILE A 95 5.61 -11.75 -0.50
C ILE A 95 4.87 -13.08 -0.29
N VAL A 96 3.89 -13.42 -1.14
CA VAL A 96 3.13 -14.68 -1.03
C VAL A 96 4.04 -15.89 -1.23
N ASN A 97 4.90 -15.88 -2.26
CA ASN A 97 5.86 -16.95 -2.48
C ASN A 97 6.77 -17.16 -1.25
N LEU A 98 7.22 -16.07 -0.62
CA LEU A 98 8.01 -16.16 0.60
C LEU A 98 7.20 -16.74 1.77
N LEU A 99 5.99 -16.24 2.02
CA LEU A 99 5.09 -16.76 3.06
C LEU A 99 4.86 -18.27 2.89
N ARG A 100 4.61 -18.73 1.66
CA ARG A 100 4.39 -20.15 1.33
C ARG A 100 5.62 -21.04 1.55
N ARG A 101 6.83 -20.48 1.71
CA ARG A 101 8.02 -21.23 2.16
C ARG A 101 8.04 -21.47 3.66
N TYR A 102 7.43 -20.57 4.43
CA TYR A 102 7.43 -20.59 5.89
C TYR A 102 6.10 -21.04 6.49
N THR A 103 5.04 -21.19 5.68
CA THR A 103 3.77 -21.70 6.18
C THR A 103 3.03 -22.59 5.21
N ASP A 104 2.42 -23.65 5.73
CA ASP A 104 1.64 -24.58 4.92
C ASP A 104 0.21 -24.03 4.72
N ARG A 105 -0.41 -23.51 5.80
CA ARG A 105 -1.72 -22.84 5.77
C ARG A 105 -1.60 -21.36 6.16
N LEU A 106 -2.00 -20.47 5.25
CA LEU A 106 -2.02 -19.04 5.44
C LEU A 106 -3.46 -18.54 5.60
N ILE A 107 -3.74 -17.80 6.67
CA ILE A 107 -5.05 -17.21 6.94
C ILE A 107 -4.90 -15.70 7.05
N THR A 108 -5.57 -14.94 6.20
CA THR A 108 -5.54 -13.47 6.31
C THR A 108 -6.61 -12.97 7.27
N LEU A 109 -6.23 -12.05 8.15
CA LEU A 109 -7.13 -11.32 9.05
C LEU A 109 -7.27 -9.89 8.54
N LEU A 110 -8.47 -9.50 8.11
CA LEU A 110 -8.79 -8.19 7.57
C LEU A 110 -9.79 -7.48 8.48
N PRO A 111 -9.35 -6.60 9.40
CA PRO A 111 -10.27 -5.76 10.15
C PRO A 111 -10.68 -4.49 9.37
N LEU A 112 -9.89 -4.09 8.37
CA LEU A 112 -9.96 -2.79 7.68
C LEU A 112 -9.64 -2.95 6.18
N GLU A 113 -9.17 -1.87 5.53
CA GLU A 113 -8.81 -1.80 4.12
C GLU A 113 -7.68 -2.75 3.71
N CYS A 114 -7.89 -3.45 2.59
CA CYS A 114 -6.90 -4.30 1.96
C CYS A 114 -7.02 -4.15 0.43
N ALA A 115 -6.45 -3.07 -0.09
CA ALA A 115 -6.68 -2.62 -1.46
C ALA A 115 -5.58 -3.06 -2.44
N SER A 116 -5.96 -3.30 -3.70
CA SER A 116 -5.07 -3.44 -4.86
C SER A 116 -3.98 -4.50 -4.63
N ALA A 117 -2.70 -4.15 -4.63
CA ALA A 117 -1.60 -5.08 -4.35
C ALA A 117 -1.77 -5.83 -3.00
N ALA A 118 -2.40 -5.23 -1.99
CA ALA A 118 -2.68 -5.92 -0.73
C ALA A 118 -3.79 -6.97 -0.90
N THR A 119 -4.80 -6.71 -1.74
CA THR A 119 -5.77 -7.72 -2.15
C THR A 119 -5.05 -8.92 -2.77
N MET A 120 -4.06 -8.69 -3.65
CA MET A 120 -3.25 -9.77 -4.21
C MET A 120 -2.53 -10.58 -3.11
N ILE A 121 -2.00 -9.96 -2.06
CA ILE A 121 -1.41 -10.72 -0.93
C ILE A 121 -2.46 -11.60 -0.25
N ALA A 122 -3.66 -11.05 -0.01
CA ALA A 122 -4.77 -11.80 0.60
C ALA A 122 -5.27 -12.96 -0.27
N LEU A 123 -5.21 -12.85 -1.61
CA LEU A 123 -5.49 -13.98 -2.52
C LEU A 123 -4.56 -15.16 -2.30
N GLY A 124 -3.36 -14.91 -1.79
CA GLY A 124 -2.38 -15.94 -1.48
C GLY A 124 -2.74 -16.79 -0.26
N SER A 125 -3.86 -16.52 0.42
CA SER A 125 -4.30 -17.20 1.65
C SER A 125 -5.38 -18.24 1.39
N ASP A 126 -5.32 -19.33 2.15
CA ASP A 126 -6.31 -20.41 2.13
C ASP A 126 -7.68 -19.96 2.65
N GLU A 127 -7.71 -18.93 3.50
CA GLU A 127 -8.89 -18.36 4.13
C GLU A 127 -8.70 -16.86 4.39
N ILE A 128 -9.75 -16.07 4.15
CA ILE A 128 -9.77 -14.61 4.41
C ILE A 128 -10.86 -14.32 5.44
N ARG A 129 -10.46 -13.92 6.65
CA ARG A 129 -11.39 -13.51 7.70
C ARG A 129 -11.60 -12.01 7.65
N MET A 130 -12.83 -11.57 7.42
CA MET A 130 -13.19 -10.16 7.21
C MET A 130 -14.01 -9.60 8.36
N GLY A 131 -13.60 -8.45 8.86
CA GLY A 131 -14.30 -7.69 9.88
C GLY A 131 -15.41 -6.84 9.26
N PRO A 132 -16.28 -6.23 10.08
CA PRO A 132 -17.41 -5.43 9.59
C PRO A 132 -16.98 -4.16 8.83
N LEU A 133 -15.75 -3.68 9.05
CA LEU A 133 -15.17 -2.50 8.37
C LEU A 133 -14.24 -2.89 7.21
N ALA A 134 -14.07 -4.18 6.96
CA ALA A 134 -13.09 -4.67 6.02
C ALA A 134 -13.61 -4.67 4.59
N TYR A 135 -12.71 -4.35 3.65
CA TYR A 135 -13.00 -4.44 2.23
C TYR A 135 -11.72 -4.75 1.46
N LEU A 136 -11.88 -5.56 0.42
CA LEU A 136 -10.91 -5.72 -0.66
C LEU A 136 -11.22 -4.68 -1.75
N THR A 137 -10.31 -4.50 -2.71
CA THR A 137 -10.62 -3.70 -3.91
C THR A 137 -10.21 -4.42 -5.18
N ALA A 138 -10.57 -3.86 -6.33
CA ALA A 138 -10.10 -4.34 -7.60
C ALA A 138 -8.57 -4.26 -7.71
N VAL A 139 -8.01 -5.08 -8.62
CA VAL A 139 -6.57 -5.21 -8.89
C VAL A 139 -6.22 -4.74 -10.30
N ASP A 140 -7.17 -4.09 -10.97
CA ASP A 140 -6.96 -3.47 -12.26
C ASP A 140 -5.85 -2.42 -12.16
N THR A 141 -4.98 -2.39 -13.16
CA THR A 141 -3.86 -1.45 -13.19
C THR A 141 -4.12 -0.35 -14.17
N SER A 142 -3.98 0.88 -13.68
CA SER A 142 -3.83 2.08 -14.49
C SER A 142 -2.40 2.59 -14.34
N ILE A 143 -1.79 3.00 -15.45
CA ILE A 143 -0.37 3.37 -15.50
C ILE A 143 -0.16 4.82 -15.89
N VAL A 144 0.95 5.40 -15.44
CA VAL A 144 1.47 6.67 -15.94
C VAL A 144 2.66 6.33 -16.85
N HIS A 145 2.46 6.40 -18.16
CA HIS A 145 3.50 6.16 -19.16
C HIS A 145 4.19 7.48 -19.53
N GLU A 146 5.43 7.45 -20.02
CA GLU A 146 6.14 8.68 -20.42
C GLU A 146 5.42 9.50 -21.48
N LEU A 147 4.62 8.81 -22.29
CA LEU A 147 3.79 9.33 -23.38
C LEU A 147 2.30 9.44 -22.98
N SER A 148 1.98 9.33 -21.69
CA SER A 148 0.63 9.60 -21.19
C SER A 148 0.23 11.06 -21.46
N PRO A 149 -1.07 11.33 -21.66
CA PRO A 149 -1.59 12.70 -21.75
C PRO A 149 -1.21 13.51 -20.51
N THR A 150 -1.08 14.82 -20.65
CA THR A 150 -0.84 15.74 -19.52
C THR A 150 -2.08 16.56 -19.22
N ASN A 151 -2.35 16.81 -17.95
CA ASN A 151 -3.40 17.74 -17.53
C ASN A 151 -2.92 19.21 -17.53
N ASP A 152 -3.80 20.14 -17.17
CA ASP A 152 -3.54 21.59 -17.18
C ASP A 152 -2.40 22.04 -16.25
N VAL A 153 -2.00 21.19 -15.29
CA VAL A 153 -0.87 21.43 -14.38
C VAL A 153 0.39 20.65 -14.80
N ASN A 154 0.46 20.23 -16.06
CA ASN A 154 1.57 19.50 -16.68
C ASN A 154 1.95 18.19 -15.94
N ARG A 155 0.96 17.56 -15.29
CA ARG A 155 1.12 16.23 -14.70
C ARG A 155 0.58 15.20 -15.67
N ARG A 156 1.34 14.12 -15.87
CA ARG A 156 0.91 12.99 -16.68
C ARG A 156 -0.30 12.32 -16.02
N VAL A 157 -1.33 12.11 -16.82
CA VAL A 157 -2.59 11.47 -16.45
C VAL A 157 -2.40 9.96 -16.49
N ARG A 158 -3.02 9.28 -15.54
CA ARG A 158 -3.03 7.83 -15.45
C ARG A 158 -4.06 7.29 -16.43
N VAL A 159 -3.72 6.26 -17.17
CA VAL A 159 -4.61 5.64 -18.16
C VAL A 159 -4.90 4.20 -17.72
N GLY A 160 -6.18 3.85 -17.59
CA GLY A 160 -6.63 2.48 -17.34
C GLY A 160 -7.09 1.79 -18.62
N LEU A 161 -6.86 0.48 -18.73
CA LEU A 161 -7.36 -0.31 -19.85
C LEU A 161 -8.91 -0.38 -19.86
N ASP A 162 -9.52 -0.46 -18.67
CA ASP A 162 -10.97 -0.52 -18.52
C ASP A 162 -11.65 0.74 -19.05
N GLU A 163 -11.10 1.93 -18.78
CA GLU A 163 -11.60 3.21 -19.29
C GLU A 163 -11.58 3.25 -20.83
N LEU A 164 -10.48 2.79 -21.44
CA LEU A 164 -10.37 2.70 -22.91
C LEU A 164 -11.39 1.71 -23.49
N ARG A 165 -11.58 0.56 -22.85
CA ARG A 165 -12.56 -0.45 -23.28
C ARG A 165 -13.99 0.08 -23.17
N ARG A 166 -14.33 0.73 -22.06
CA ARG A 166 -15.65 1.35 -21.85
C ARG A 166 -15.92 2.45 -22.88
N PHE A 167 -14.94 3.27 -23.21
CA PHE A 167 -15.08 4.26 -24.29
C PHE A 167 -15.42 3.60 -25.63
N VAL A 168 -14.65 2.59 -26.03
CA VAL A 168 -14.90 1.86 -27.29
C VAL A 168 -16.26 1.17 -27.27
N GLN A 169 -16.67 0.59 -26.14
CA GLN A 169 -17.97 -0.06 -25.98
C GLN A 169 -19.15 0.93 -26.04
N LEU A 170 -19.03 2.08 -25.38
CA LEU A 170 -20.02 3.16 -25.46
C LEU A 170 -20.14 3.66 -26.90
N TRP A 171 -19.02 3.90 -27.58
CA TRP A 171 -19.02 4.32 -28.99
C TRP A 171 -19.78 3.34 -29.87
N ARG A 172 -19.45 2.05 -29.80
CA ARG A 172 -20.14 1.01 -30.58
C ARG A 172 -21.64 0.96 -30.29
N THR A 173 -22.02 1.13 -29.02
CA THR A 173 -23.44 1.16 -28.63
C THR A 173 -24.17 2.35 -29.26
N TYR A 174 -23.51 3.50 -29.37
CA TYR A 174 -24.06 4.66 -30.08
C TYR A 174 -24.14 4.43 -31.59
N SER A 175 -23.06 3.93 -32.21
CA SER A 175 -23.00 3.67 -33.65
C SER A 175 -23.99 2.60 -34.12
N ASP A 176 -24.30 1.60 -33.29
CA ASP A 176 -25.32 0.59 -33.60
C ASP A 176 -26.76 1.17 -33.57
N THR A 177 -26.94 2.36 -32.97
CA THR A 177 -28.24 3.05 -32.88
C THR A 177 -28.40 4.22 -33.86
N SER A 178 -27.31 4.64 -34.53
CA SER A 178 -27.33 5.64 -35.59
C SER A 178 -27.43 4.95 -36.97
N GLU A 179 -28.13 5.58 -37.92
CA GLU A 179 -28.13 5.10 -39.33
C GLU A 179 -26.84 5.48 -40.07
N GLU A 180 -25.92 6.20 -39.42
CA GLU A 180 -24.66 6.70 -39.98
C GLU A 180 -23.47 5.87 -39.50
N ASP A 181 -22.59 5.47 -40.42
CA ASP A 181 -21.34 4.79 -40.10
C ASP A 181 -20.34 5.79 -39.48
N ASP A 182 -20.32 5.87 -38.15
CA ASP A 182 -19.45 6.76 -37.37
C ASP A 182 -17.95 6.37 -37.42
N GLY A 183 -17.59 5.32 -38.16
CA GLY A 183 -16.21 4.94 -38.43
C GLY A 183 -15.45 4.33 -37.24
N ASN A 184 -14.11 4.44 -37.25
CA ASN A 184 -13.23 3.78 -36.28
C ASN A 184 -12.94 4.67 -35.05
N PRO A 185 -13.39 4.29 -33.83
CA PRO A 185 -13.17 5.08 -32.61
C PRO A 185 -11.68 5.21 -32.22
N TYR A 186 -10.83 4.29 -32.67
CA TYR A 186 -9.40 4.36 -32.40
C TYR A 186 -8.76 5.56 -33.10
N GLY A 187 -9.26 6.00 -34.25
CA GLY A 187 -8.70 7.16 -34.95
C GLY A 187 -8.77 8.44 -34.11
N ALA A 188 -9.92 8.71 -33.49
CA ALA A 188 -10.11 9.84 -32.59
C ALA A 188 -9.32 9.66 -31.28
N LEU A 189 -9.35 8.45 -30.69
CA LEU A 189 -8.65 8.17 -29.44
C LEU A 189 -7.13 8.35 -29.57
N LEU A 190 -6.53 7.93 -30.69
CA LEU A 190 -5.10 8.01 -30.95
C LEU A 190 -4.58 9.46 -31.07
N GLN A 191 -5.46 10.44 -31.27
CA GLN A 191 -5.10 11.86 -31.20
C GLN A 191 -4.86 12.34 -29.76
N HIS A 192 -5.42 11.63 -28.78
CA HIS A 192 -5.35 12.01 -27.37
C HIS A 192 -4.47 11.06 -26.55
N VAL A 193 -4.46 9.76 -26.88
CA VAL A 193 -3.70 8.73 -26.17
C VAL A 193 -2.71 8.09 -27.13
N HIS A 194 -1.42 8.24 -26.83
CA HIS A 194 -0.36 7.70 -27.68
C HIS A 194 -0.46 6.16 -27.78
N PRO A 195 -0.30 5.52 -28.96
CA PRO A 195 -0.50 4.07 -29.12
C PRO A 195 0.39 3.19 -28.23
N LEU A 196 1.62 3.61 -27.92
CA LEU A 196 2.47 2.91 -26.94
C LEU A 196 1.88 2.90 -25.52
N VAL A 197 1.06 3.89 -25.16
CA VAL A 197 0.32 3.90 -23.89
C VAL A 197 -0.74 2.81 -23.91
N ILE A 198 -1.47 2.65 -25.02
CA ILE A 198 -2.48 1.59 -25.20
C ILE A 198 -1.82 0.20 -25.05
N GLY A 199 -0.69 -0.03 -25.72
CA GLY A 199 0.05 -1.29 -25.56
C GLY A 199 0.58 -1.50 -24.14
N ALA A 200 0.99 -0.43 -23.45
CA ALA A 200 1.48 -0.52 -22.08
C ALA A 200 0.36 -0.82 -21.07
N VAL A 201 -0.85 -0.26 -21.23
CA VAL A 201 -2.00 -0.56 -20.36
C VAL A 201 -2.51 -1.99 -20.58
N ASP A 202 -2.50 -2.49 -21.82
CA ASP A 202 -2.88 -3.87 -22.14
C ASP A 202 -1.95 -4.89 -21.46
N ARG A 203 -0.64 -4.65 -21.58
CA ARG A 203 0.38 -5.43 -20.88
C ARG A 203 0.22 -5.37 -19.37
N SER A 204 -0.08 -4.18 -18.83
CA SER A 204 -0.25 -4.00 -17.38
C SER A 204 -1.47 -4.77 -16.85
N SER A 205 -2.60 -4.73 -17.56
CA SER A 205 -3.77 -5.51 -17.17
C SER A 205 -3.53 -7.02 -17.27
N SER A 206 -2.85 -7.47 -18.33
CA SER A 206 -2.46 -8.88 -18.49
C SER A 206 -1.54 -9.34 -17.35
N LEU A 207 -0.65 -8.46 -16.87
CA LEU A 207 0.18 -8.72 -15.71
C LEU A 207 -0.64 -8.90 -14.44
N SER A 208 -1.62 -8.04 -14.15
CA SER A 208 -2.50 -8.19 -12.97
C SER A 208 -3.21 -9.53 -12.93
N VAL A 209 -3.81 -9.94 -14.05
CA VAL A 209 -4.49 -11.25 -14.15
C VAL A 209 -3.49 -12.39 -13.93
N LYS A 210 -2.30 -12.31 -14.53
CA LYS A 210 -1.26 -13.32 -14.34
C LYS A 210 -0.81 -13.40 -12.87
N LEU A 211 -0.53 -12.26 -12.23
CA LEU A 211 -0.10 -12.21 -10.83
C LEU A 211 -1.14 -12.86 -9.91
N CYS A 212 -2.42 -12.49 -10.04
CA CYS A 212 -3.49 -13.08 -9.24
C CYS A 212 -3.62 -14.59 -9.48
N THR A 213 -3.51 -15.04 -10.73
CA THR A 213 -3.60 -16.47 -11.07
C THR A 213 -2.44 -17.27 -10.45
N GLU A 214 -1.21 -16.79 -10.59
CA GLU A 214 -0.01 -17.42 -10.00
C GLU A 214 -0.08 -17.44 -8.47
N ILE A 215 -0.61 -16.37 -7.86
CA ILE A 215 -0.81 -16.29 -6.41
C ILE A 215 -1.85 -17.31 -5.93
N LEU A 216 -2.95 -17.46 -6.66
CA LEU A 216 -4.01 -18.41 -6.31
C LEU A 216 -3.54 -19.87 -6.48
N ASP A 217 -2.67 -20.16 -7.47
CA ASP A 217 -2.13 -21.51 -7.75
C ASP A 217 -1.29 -22.07 -6.57
N PHE A 218 -0.91 -21.24 -5.58
CA PHE A 218 -0.26 -21.73 -4.35
C PHE A 218 -1.15 -22.58 -3.45
N HIS A 219 -2.47 -22.46 -3.55
CA HIS A 219 -3.42 -23.20 -2.68
C HIS A 219 -4.71 -23.63 -3.36
N LEU A 220 -5.02 -23.07 -4.53
CA LEU A 220 -6.22 -23.39 -5.29
C LEU A 220 -5.89 -24.26 -6.52
N ASP A 221 -6.13 -25.57 -6.41
CA ASP A 221 -5.88 -26.52 -7.50
C ASP A 221 -6.78 -26.29 -8.74
N ASP A 222 -7.95 -25.69 -8.54
CA ASP A 222 -8.88 -25.38 -9.64
C ASP A 222 -8.43 -24.14 -10.40
N ARG A 223 -7.63 -24.36 -11.45
CA ARG A 223 -7.12 -23.32 -12.34
C ARG A 223 -8.20 -22.52 -13.05
N ALA A 224 -9.34 -23.13 -13.39
CA ALA A 224 -10.44 -22.42 -14.05
C ALA A 224 -11.10 -21.45 -13.07
N LYS A 225 -11.29 -21.88 -11.82
CA LYS A 225 -11.76 -21.01 -10.74
C LYS A 225 -10.75 -19.89 -10.43
N ALA A 226 -9.45 -20.21 -10.39
CA ALA A 226 -8.40 -19.21 -10.17
C ALA A 226 -8.41 -18.12 -11.25
N ALA A 227 -8.46 -18.51 -12.53
CA ALA A 227 -8.56 -17.59 -13.65
C ALA A 227 -9.81 -16.72 -13.58
N LYS A 228 -10.98 -17.31 -13.26
CA LYS A 228 -12.23 -16.57 -13.10
C LYS A 228 -12.15 -15.52 -11.98
N ILE A 229 -11.59 -15.88 -10.82
CA ILE A 229 -11.39 -14.92 -9.71
C ILE A 229 -10.49 -13.77 -10.16
N ALA A 230 -9.37 -14.08 -10.83
CA ALA A 230 -8.41 -13.08 -11.31
C ALA A 230 -9.03 -12.13 -12.35
N GLU A 231 -9.83 -12.66 -13.28
CA GLU A 231 -10.57 -11.87 -14.27
C GLU A 231 -11.60 -10.96 -13.59
N SER A 232 -12.40 -11.50 -12.66
CA SER A 232 -13.40 -10.71 -11.94
C SER A 232 -12.78 -9.54 -11.16
N LEU A 233 -11.67 -9.78 -10.45
CA LEU A 233 -10.96 -8.73 -9.71
C LEU A 233 -10.33 -7.65 -10.60
N ASN A 234 -10.05 -7.97 -11.86
CA ASN A 234 -9.42 -7.04 -12.79
C ASN A 234 -10.43 -6.29 -13.70
N ALA A 235 -11.64 -6.82 -13.93
CA ALA A 235 -12.54 -6.27 -14.95
C ALA A 235 -14.00 -6.04 -14.51
N ASP A 236 -14.51 -6.73 -13.49
CA ASP A 236 -15.95 -6.71 -13.21
C ASP A 236 -16.40 -5.50 -12.38
N TYR A 237 -15.46 -4.73 -11.83
CA TYR A 237 -15.76 -3.64 -10.91
C TYR A 237 -15.70 -2.27 -11.59
N PRO A 238 -16.62 -1.34 -11.26
CA PRO A 238 -16.75 -0.05 -11.94
C PRO A 238 -15.71 0.99 -11.54
N ALA A 239 -14.92 0.71 -10.50
CA ALA A 239 -13.88 1.59 -10.01
C ALA A 239 -12.79 0.78 -9.31
N HIS A 240 -11.53 1.24 -9.41
CA HIS A 240 -10.41 0.62 -8.71
C HIS A 240 -10.63 0.57 -7.19
N SER A 241 -11.29 1.58 -6.63
CA SER A 241 -11.63 1.71 -5.20
C SER A 241 -12.98 1.08 -4.82
N PHE A 242 -13.64 0.34 -5.72
CA PHE A 242 -14.91 -0.30 -5.41
C PHE A 242 -14.75 -1.29 -4.25
N PRO A 243 -15.51 -1.15 -3.15
CA PRO A 243 -15.35 -1.99 -1.97
C PRO A 243 -15.94 -3.39 -2.21
N ILE A 244 -15.06 -4.39 -2.19
CA ILE A 244 -15.43 -5.80 -2.25
C ILE A 244 -15.57 -6.30 -0.81
N LEU A 245 -16.81 -6.30 -0.33
CA LEU A 245 -17.18 -6.76 1.02
C LEU A 245 -17.24 -8.30 1.08
N GLU A 246 -17.33 -8.87 2.29
CA GLU A 246 -17.31 -10.33 2.52
C GLU A 246 -18.28 -11.12 1.61
N ARG A 247 -19.53 -10.63 1.47
CA ARG A 247 -20.53 -11.27 0.61
C ARG A 247 -20.09 -11.33 -0.85
N GLU A 248 -19.43 -10.27 -1.33
CA GLU A 248 -18.92 -10.19 -2.69
C GLU A 248 -17.69 -11.07 -2.87
N ALA A 249 -16.76 -11.04 -1.91
CA ALA A 249 -15.58 -11.90 -1.88
C ALA A 249 -15.98 -13.40 -1.98
N LYS A 250 -17.01 -13.81 -1.23
CA LYS A 250 -17.62 -15.15 -1.36
C LYS A 250 -18.22 -15.39 -2.75
N ARG A 251 -18.95 -14.41 -3.29
CA ARG A 251 -19.61 -14.51 -4.61
C ARG A 251 -18.62 -14.75 -5.75
N ILE A 252 -17.47 -14.07 -5.73
CA ILE A 252 -16.44 -14.24 -6.76
C ILE A 252 -15.64 -15.53 -6.61
N GLY A 253 -15.73 -16.22 -5.46
CA GLY A 253 -15.16 -17.54 -5.24
C GLY A 253 -14.04 -17.62 -4.20
N LEU A 254 -13.75 -16.53 -3.48
CA LEU A 254 -12.79 -16.52 -2.39
C LEU A 254 -13.35 -17.27 -1.17
N ASN A 255 -12.48 -17.95 -0.43
CA ASN A 255 -12.82 -18.54 0.87
C ASN A 255 -12.83 -17.45 1.96
N ALA A 256 -13.78 -16.52 1.85
CA ALA A 256 -13.96 -15.45 2.82
C ALA A 256 -14.96 -15.86 3.92
N CYS A 257 -14.76 -15.45 5.15
CA CYS A 257 -15.68 -15.63 6.27
C CYS A 257 -15.62 -14.44 7.25
N SER A 258 -16.59 -14.32 8.14
CA SER A 258 -16.61 -13.24 9.12
C SER A 258 -15.54 -13.46 10.20
N LEU A 259 -14.87 -12.37 10.59
CA LEU A 259 -13.99 -12.36 11.75
C LEU A 259 -14.81 -12.58 13.04
N ASP A 260 -14.25 -13.34 13.97
CA ASP A 260 -14.76 -13.39 15.34
C ASP A 260 -14.78 -11.98 15.96
N PRO A 261 -15.87 -11.54 16.62
CA PRO A 261 -15.96 -10.19 17.17
C PRO A 261 -14.87 -9.85 18.19
N THR A 262 -14.44 -10.81 19.01
CA THR A 262 -13.37 -10.60 20.01
C THR A 262 -12.03 -10.42 19.32
N LEU A 263 -11.74 -11.27 18.34
CA LEU A 263 -10.55 -11.15 17.51
C LEU A 263 -10.52 -9.82 16.73
N ASN A 264 -11.66 -9.40 16.17
CA ASN A 264 -11.77 -8.13 15.48
C ASN A 264 -11.44 -6.94 16.39
N MET A 265 -11.94 -6.94 17.63
CA MET A 265 -11.60 -5.89 18.61
C MET A 265 -10.09 -5.83 18.90
N LEU A 266 -9.44 -6.98 19.11
CA LEU A 266 -7.98 -7.02 19.32
C LEU A 266 -7.20 -6.49 18.11
N LEU A 267 -7.66 -6.77 16.89
CA LEU A 267 -7.04 -6.26 15.67
C LEU A 267 -7.23 -4.74 15.53
N LEU A 268 -8.37 -4.20 15.95
CA LEU A 268 -8.63 -2.76 15.95
C LEU A 268 -7.79 -2.04 17.01
N ASP A 269 -7.67 -2.58 18.23
CA ASP A 269 -6.79 -2.06 19.28
C ASP A 269 -5.32 -2.02 18.80
N LEU A 270 -4.90 -3.07 18.09
CA LEU A 270 -3.56 -3.14 17.51
C LEU A 270 -3.38 -2.10 16.38
N ASN A 271 -4.40 -1.93 15.53
CA ASN A 271 -4.40 -0.90 14.50
C ASN A 271 -4.33 0.53 15.09
N GLU A 272 -4.98 0.80 16.22
CA GLU A 272 -4.89 2.11 16.88
C GLU A 272 -3.44 2.44 17.26
N LEU A 273 -2.72 1.48 17.84
CA LEU A 273 -1.29 1.64 18.14
C LEU A 273 -0.45 1.84 16.88
N TYR A 274 -0.72 1.08 15.81
CA TYR A 274 -0.03 1.30 14.53
C TYR A 274 -0.34 2.67 13.93
N SER A 275 -1.57 3.14 14.06
CA SER A 275 -2.00 4.46 13.57
C SER A 275 -1.32 5.59 14.33
N GLU A 276 -1.12 5.45 15.65
CA GLU A 276 -0.34 6.40 16.46
C GLU A 276 1.14 6.42 16.04
N MET A 277 1.72 5.26 15.72
CA MET A 277 3.10 5.17 15.21
C MET A 277 3.23 5.70 13.78
N GLY A 278 2.23 5.52 12.93
CA GLY A 278 2.23 5.97 11.53
C GLY A 278 1.61 7.36 11.32
N GLN A 279 1.45 8.15 12.38
CA GLN A 279 0.94 9.52 12.28
C GLN A 279 1.92 10.43 11.55
N GLN A 280 1.41 11.54 11.01
CA GLN A 280 2.24 12.55 10.37
C GLN A 280 3.28 13.12 11.34
N ALA A 281 4.55 13.05 10.95
CA ALA A 281 5.69 13.55 11.70
C ALA A 281 6.48 14.56 10.86
N ILE A 282 5.77 15.62 10.43
CA ILE A 282 6.32 16.72 9.64
C ILE A 282 6.72 17.86 10.56
N THR A 283 7.95 18.35 10.37
CA THR A 283 8.47 19.55 11.04
C THR A 283 8.74 20.61 9.99
N ASP A 284 7.91 21.65 9.96
CA ASP A 284 8.10 22.78 9.06
C ASP A 284 9.18 23.71 9.65
N PHE A 285 10.20 24.04 8.86
CA PHE A 285 11.23 25.00 9.24
C PHE A 285 10.88 26.40 8.75
N ASP A 286 10.41 26.48 7.50
CA ASP A 286 9.95 27.69 6.85
C ASP A 286 9.00 27.34 5.68
N ALA A 287 8.64 28.32 4.85
CA ALA A 287 7.72 28.14 3.73
C ALA A 287 8.25 27.19 2.63
N ASP A 288 9.57 27.06 2.51
CA ASP A 288 10.24 26.31 1.46
C ASP A 288 10.97 25.07 2.01
N ASN A 289 10.98 24.82 3.32
CA ASN A 289 11.73 23.73 3.95
C ASN A 289 10.94 23.00 5.04
N TYR A 290 10.88 21.68 4.94
CA TYR A 290 10.34 20.81 6.00
C TYR A 290 11.11 19.50 6.12
N HIS A 291 11.00 18.85 7.27
CA HIS A 291 11.52 17.51 7.52
C HIS A 291 10.39 16.50 7.69
N ASN A 292 10.53 15.31 7.12
CA ASN A 292 9.60 14.20 7.26
C ASN A 292 10.25 13.04 8.04
N ASN A 293 9.63 12.68 9.18
CA ASN A 293 10.09 11.59 10.04
C ASN A 293 9.07 10.43 10.18
N GLU A 294 8.12 10.30 9.24
CA GLU A 294 6.99 9.37 9.32
C GLU A 294 7.41 7.90 9.27
N ILE A 295 6.70 7.04 10.01
CA ILE A 295 6.77 5.59 9.83
C ILE A 295 5.70 5.18 8.81
N LEU A 296 6.14 4.54 7.72
CA LEU A 296 5.28 4.23 6.58
C LEU A 296 4.81 2.78 6.58
N ASN A 297 5.74 1.86 6.82
CA ASN A 297 5.50 0.42 6.74
C ASN A 297 5.89 -0.22 8.06
N ILE A 298 5.05 -1.12 8.58
CA ILE A 298 5.31 -1.88 9.80
C ILE A 298 5.01 -3.36 9.52
N ILE A 299 5.99 -4.21 9.79
CA ILE A 299 5.87 -5.65 9.78
C ILE A 299 6.25 -6.16 11.17
N GLU A 300 5.37 -6.88 11.84
CA GLU A 300 5.60 -7.30 13.23
C GLU A 300 5.17 -8.74 13.48
N SER A 301 5.88 -9.41 14.38
CA SER A 301 5.42 -10.64 15.00
C SER A 301 5.85 -10.65 16.47
N THR A 302 5.66 -11.79 17.13
CA THR A 302 6.10 -11.98 18.52
C THR A 302 7.59 -11.71 18.64
N ASN A 303 7.94 -10.78 19.54
CA ASN A 303 9.28 -10.33 19.92
C ASN A 303 10.10 -9.61 18.83
N VAL A 304 9.53 -9.31 17.66
CA VAL A 304 10.25 -8.62 16.58
C VAL A 304 9.34 -7.70 15.78
N GLN A 305 9.81 -6.48 15.52
CA GLN A 305 9.16 -5.50 14.65
C GLN A 305 10.20 -4.94 13.67
N VAL A 306 9.85 -4.89 12.40
CA VAL A 306 10.64 -4.25 11.34
C VAL A 306 9.76 -3.17 10.71
N TYR A 307 10.28 -1.96 10.58
CA TYR A 307 9.50 -0.84 10.07
C TYR A 307 10.35 0.08 9.20
N TYR A 308 9.72 0.72 8.22
CA TYR A 308 10.36 1.73 7.38
C TYR A 308 10.01 3.12 7.89
N GLN A 309 11.04 3.94 8.11
CA GLN A 309 10.91 5.31 8.58
C GLN A 309 11.54 6.26 7.57
N ASN A 310 10.75 7.24 7.12
CA ASN A 310 11.28 8.41 6.46
C ASN A 310 12.16 9.19 7.45
N ASP A 311 13.29 9.69 6.96
CA ASP A 311 14.18 10.56 7.73
C ASP A 311 14.90 11.46 6.72
N LYS A 312 14.18 12.45 6.20
CA LYS A 312 14.65 13.27 5.08
C LYS A 312 14.08 14.68 5.12
N ASP A 313 14.87 15.59 4.57
CA ASP A 313 14.50 16.98 4.38
C ASP A 313 13.87 17.17 3.00
N PHE A 314 13.06 18.20 2.88
CA PHE A 314 12.48 18.63 1.61
C PHE A 314 12.67 20.12 1.45
N HIS A 315 13.09 20.53 0.26
CA HIS A 315 13.22 21.93 -0.15
C HIS A 315 12.34 22.21 -1.36
N PHE A 316 11.56 23.29 -1.35
CA PHE A 316 10.78 23.71 -2.50
C PHE A 316 11.65 24.49 -3.49
N SER A 317 11.90 23.90 -4.65
CA SER A 317 12.62 24.59 -5.73
C SER A 317 11.67 25.48 -6.52
N ASN A 318 11.86 26.79 -6.40
CA ASN A 318 11.10 27.77 -7.17
C ASN A 318 11.31 27.66 -8.69
N SER A 319 12.51 27.26 -9.14
CA SER A 319 12.82 27.09 -10.57
C SER A 319 12.13 25.86 -11.16
N GLU A 320 12.10 24.75 -10.41
CA GLU A 320 11.49 23.49 -10.86
C GLU A 320 10.01 23.35 -10.44
N ARG A 321 9.52 24.28 -9.62
CA ARG A 321 8.17 24.30 -9.03
C ARG A 321 7.78 22.97 -8.39
N ARG A 322 8.73 22.35 -7.67
CA ARG A 322 8.54 21.07 -6.98
C ARG A 322 9.37 20.97 -5.71
N TRP A 323 8.92 20.12 -4.81
CA TRP A 323 9.68 19.68 -3.65
C TRP A 323 10.79 18.73 -4.08
N ILE A 324 12.00 18.99 -3.60
CA ILE A 324 13.20 18.17 -3.81
C ILE A 324 13.58 17.55 -2.47
N ALA A 325 13.73 16.23 -2.44
CA ALA A 325 14.21 15.53 -1.26
C ALA A 325 15.72 15.76 -1.07
N MET A 326 16.12 16.06 0.16
CA MET A 326 17.48 16.36 0.59
C MET A 326 17.81 15.52 1.83
N ASN A 327 19.10 15.24 2.06
CA ASN A 327 19.59 14.56 3.27
C ASN A 327 18.83 13.26 3.62
N ASP A 328 18.56 12.40 2.62
CA ASP A 328 17.75 11.21 2.81
C ASP A 328 18.50 10.13 3.62
N ASN A 329 18.12 9.99 4.89
CA ASN A 329 18.56 8.96 5.83
C ASN A 329 17.45 7.93 6.10
N SER A 330 16.42 7.89 5.26
CA SER A 330 15.30 6.97 5.41
C SER A 330 15.80 5.52 5.38
N SER A 331 15.26 4.69 6.26
CA SER A 331 15.79 3.35 6.44
C SER A 331 14.77 2.41 7.04
N TRP A 332 14.96 1.13 6.75
CA TRP A 332 14.37 0.06 7.53
C TRP A 332 15.06 -0.02 8.90
N ARG A 333 14.27 -0.21 9.94
CA ARG A 333 14.71 -0.27 11.34
C ARG A 333 14.09 -1.51 11.98
N LYS A 334 14.80 -2.10 12.93
CA LYS A 334 14.41 -3.32 13.64
C LYS A 334 14.34 -3.05 15.13
N ILE A 335 13.29 -3.57 15.76
CA ILE A 335 13.12 -3.66 17.21
C ILE A 335 12.97 -5.13 17.56
N GLU A 336 13.79 -5.63 18.47
CA GLU A 336 13.75 -7.03 18.92
C GLU A 336 13.80 -7.11 20.45
N ARG A 337 13.05 -8.07 21.01
CA ARG A 337 13.15 -8.39 22.44
C ARG A 337 14.23 -9.44 22.64
N VAL A 338 15.30 -9.06 23.35
CA VAL A 338 16.41 -9.95 23.75
C VAL A 338 16.37 -10.12 25.26
N GLY A 339 15.81 -11.25 25.70
CA GLY A 339 15.52 -11.49 27.12
C GLY A 339 14.52 -10.47 27.67
N LYS A 340 14.92 -9.71 28.70
CA LYS A 340 14.09 -8.65 29.31
C LYS A 340 14.27 -7.26 28.67
N ARG A 341 15.18 -7.12 27.70
CA ARG A 341 15.52 -5.83 27.09
C ARG A 341 15.01 -5.74 25.66
N THR A 342 14.71 -4.53 25.24
CA THR A 342 14.41 -4.20 23.84
C THR A 342 15.66 -3.63 23.21
N LYS A 343 16.08 -4.19 22.07
CA LYS A 343 17.19 -3.69 21.26
C LYS A 343 16.65 -3.07 19.98
N ARG A 344 17.24 -1.94 19.58
CA ARG A 344 16.93 -1.24 18.34
C ARG A 344 18.16 -1.21 17.47
N SER A 345 17.98 -1.41 16.17
CA SER A 345 19.06 -1.34 15.18
C SER A 345 18.52 -0.88 13.83
N VAL A 346 19.41 -0.31 13.01
CA VAL A 346 19.11 -0.08 11.59
C VAL A 346 19.18 -1.43 10.87
N PHE A 347 18.20 -1.70 10.00
CA PHE A 347 18.16 -2.89 9.16
C PHE A 347 18.48 -2.47 7.72
N HIS A 348 19.71 -2.74 7.29
CA HIS A 348 20.19 -2.24 6.00
C HIS A 348 19.68 -3.12 4.85
N ILE A 349 18.60 -2.66 4.21
CA ILE A 349 18.07 -3.16 2.94
C ILE A 349 18.33 -2.07 1.90
N ARG A 350 18.90 -2.42 0.74
CA ARG A 350 19.07 -1.49 -0.40
C ARG A 350 18.34 -2.03 -1.62
#